data_AF-A0A8T4RYC8-F1
#
_entry.id   AF-A0A8T4RYC8-F1
#
_cell.length_a   1.000
_cell.length_b   1.000
_cell.length_c   1.000
_cell.angle_alpha   90.00
_cell.angle_beta   90.00
_cell.angle_gamma   90.00
#
_symmetry.space_group_name_H-M   'P 1'
#
loop_
_entity.id
_entity.type
_entity.pdbx_description
1 polymer ?
#
loop_
_entity_poly.entity_id
_entity_poly.type
_entity_poly.pdbx_seq_one_letter_code
_entity_poly.pdbx_strand_id
1 'polypeptide(L)' 'MRVLSSCNSGGCSQKEIAEKTGLAVRSVKAALKILKLKGALTERFLINDMRCKLYNYGGKENGNK' A
#
# COMPACT_ATOMS: atom_id res chain seq x y z
N MET A 1 3.89 -5.37 11.07
CA MET A 1 3.47 -5.61 9.67
C MET A 1 4.71 -5.81 8.80
N ARG A 2 5.03 -7.06 8.39
CA ARG A 2 6.28 -7.40 7.67
C ARG A 2 6.17 -7.40 6.13
N VAL A 3 4.95 -7.29 5.59
CA VAL A 3 4.68 -7.54 4.16
C VAL A 3 5.21 -6.41 3.27
N LEU A 4 4.96 -5.17 3.64
CA LEU A 4 5.40 -4.01 2.88
C LEU A 4 6.92 -3.80 2.94
N SER A 5 7.54 -4.24 4.03
CA SER A 5 9.01 -4.26 4.21
C SER A 5 9.72 -5.24 3.28
N SER A 6 8.98 -6.19 2.69
CA SER A 6 9.51 -7.25 1.83
C SER A 6 9.33 -6.99 0.33
N CYS A 7 8.82 -5.82 -0.05
CA CYS A 7 8.67 -5.44 -1.45
C CYS A 7 9.87 -4.67 -1.96
N ASN A 8 10.11 -4.77 -3.27
CA ASN A 8 11.16 -4.03 -3.94
C ASN A 8 11.05 -2.53 -3.66
N SER A 9 12.18 -1.84 -3.79
CA SER A 9 12.50 -0.47 -3.33
C SER A 9 11.51 0.66 -3.68
N GLY A 10 10.44 0.38 -4.44
CA GLY A 10 9.39 1.31 -4.84
C GLY A 10 8.01 1.08 -4.22
N GLY A 11 7.82 0.02 -3.43
CA GLY A 11 6.54 -0.34 -2.80
C GLY A 11 5.88 -1.57 -3.40
N CYS A 12 4.72 -1.95 -2.86
CA CYS A 12 3.97 -3.12 -3.33
C CYS A 12 2.66 -2.72 -4.01
N SER A 13 2.28 -3.42 -5.07
CA SER A 13 0.91 -3.43 -5.57
C SER A 13 -0.03 -4.23 -4.66
N GLN A 14 -1.35 -4.05 -4.82
CA GLN A 14 -2.35 -4.84 -4.08
C GLN A 14 -2.21 -6.34 -4.35
N LYS A 15 -1.84 -6.70 -5.59
CA LYS A 15 -1.70 -8.09 -6.01
C LYS A 15 -0.50 -8.75 -5.32
N GLU A 16 0.65 -8.08 -5.29
CA GLU A 16 1.84 -8.58 -4.60
C GLU A 16 1.61 -8.72 -3.09
N ILE A 17 0.87 -7.79 -2.48
CA ILE A 17 0.51 -7.89 -1.06
C ILE A 17 -0.40 -9.10 -0.82
N ALA A 18 -1.39 -9.32 -1.70
CA ALA A 18 -2.29 -10.47 -1.62
C ALA A 18 -1.51 -11.79 -1.74
N GLU A 19 -0.60 -11.89 -2.72
CA GLU A 19 0.25 -13.07 -2.91
C GLU A 19 1.14 -13.34 -1.70
N LYS A 20 1.80 -12.31 -1.15
CA LYS A 20 2.68 -12.43 0.02
C LYS A 20 1.94 -12.75 1.32
N THR A 21 0.65 -12.39 1.43
CA THR A 21 -0.15 -12.60 2.64
C THR A 21 -1.06 -13.80 2.57
N GLY A 22 -1.29 -14.35 1.37
CA GLY A 22 -2.35 -15.34 1.13
C GLY A 22 -3.76 -14.78 1.30
N LEU A 23 -3.92 -13.46 1.49
CA LEU A 23 -5.22 -12.83 1.67
C LEU A 23 -5.89 -12.57 0.32
N ALA A 24 -7.21 -12.65 0.29
CA ALA A 24 -7.98 -12.21 -0.86
C ALA A 24 -7.72 -10.72 -1.15
N VAL A 25 -7.64 -10.37 -2.44
CA VAL A 25 -7.41 -8.99 -2.90
C VAL A 25 -8.41 -8.00 -2.30
N ARG A 26 -9.68 -8.41 -2.11
CA ARG A 26 -10.71 -7.58 -1.45
C ARG A 26 -10.35 -7.24 0.00
N SER A 27 -9.86 -8.22 0.76
CA SER A 27 -9.43 -8.04 2.15
C SER A 27 -8.21 -7.13 2.22
N VAL A 28 -7.25 -7.32 1.31
CA VAL A 28 -6.08 -6.44 1.17
C VAL A 28 -6.51 -5.00 0.87
N LYS A 29 -7.43 -4.80 -0.08
CA LYS A 29 -7.96 -3.48 -0.42
C LYS A 29 -8.62 -2.79 0.77
N ALA A 30 -9.42 -3.51 1.56
CA ALA A 30 -10.03 -2.99 2.78
C ALA A 30 -8.97 -2.61 3.82
N ALA A 31 -7.99 -3.48 4.06
CA ALA A 31 -6.90 -3.22 5.00
C ALA A 31 -6.06 -2.00 4.60
N LEU A 32 -5.68 -1.90 3.32
CA LEU A 32 -4.93 -0.76 2.79
C LEU A 32 -5.70 0.56 2.92
N LYS A 33 -7.03 0.54 2.72
CA LYS A 33 -7.87 1.72 2.92
C LYS A 33 -7.83 2.18 4.38
N ILE A 34 -7.97 1.26 5.34
CA ILE A 34 -7.90 1.56 6.77
C ILE A 34 -6.51 2.10 7.15
N LEU A 35 -5.45 1.46 6.66
CA LEU A 35 -4.08 1.86 6.99
C LEU A 35 -3.70 3.22 6.38
N LYS A 36 -4.21 3.53 5.18
CA LYS A 36 -4.09 4.86 4.59
C LYS A 36 -4.81 5.92 5.43
N LEU A 37 -6.04 5.65 5.88
CA LEU A 37 -6.79 6.56 6.75
C LEU A 37 -6.08 6.81 8.08
N LYS A 38 -5.36 5.80 8.60
CA LYS A 38 -4.54 5.91 9.81
C LYS A 38 -3.19 6.59 9.58
N GLY A 39 -2.89 7.05 8.36
CA GLY A 39 -1.59 7.65 8.02
C GLY A 39 -0.42 6.66 8.04
N ALA A 40 -0.67 5.36 8.16
CA ALA A 40 0.38 4.35 8.24
C ALA A 40 1.05 4.07 6.88
N LEU A 41 0.36 4.42 5.78
CA LEU A 41 0.78 4.12 4.40
C LEU A 41 0.68 5.33 3.48
N THR A 42 1.56 5.35 2.49
CA THR A 42 1.42 6.21 1.31
C THR A 42 1.03 5.38 0.10
N GLU A 43 0.16 5.94 -0.74
CA GLU A 43 -0.13 5.41 -2.07
C GLU A 43 0.53 6.31 -3.13
N ARG A 44 1.09 5.69 -4.17
CA ARG A 44 1.59 6.39 -5.35
C ARG A 44 1.10 5.68 -6.60
N PHE A 45 0.91 6.43 -7.66
CA PHE A 45 0.62 5.89 -8.98
C PHE A 45 1.92 5.63 -9.72
N LEU A 46 1.97 4.57 -10.53
CA LEU A 46 3.08 4.40 -11.47
C LEU A 46 2.95 5.47 -12.55
N ILE A 47 4.06 6.16 -12.85
CA ILE A 47 4.10 7.23 -13.87
C ILE A 47 3.66 6.69 -15.24
N ASN A 48 4.02 5.44 -15.53
CA ASN A 48 3.70 4.76 -16.80
C ASN A 48 2.33 4.08 -16.80
N ASP A 49 1.66 3.99 -15.65
CA ASP A 49 0.35 3.38 -15.52
C ASP A 49 -0.42 3.94 -14.31
N MET A 50 -1.27 4.95 -14.58
CA MET A 50 -2.13 5.57 -13.58
C MET A 50 -3.19 4.62 -13.01
N ARG A 51 -3.39 3.43 -13.59
CA ARG A 51 -4.29 2.40 -13.04
C ARG A 51 -3.59 1.58 -11.97
N CYS A 52 -2.26 1.56 -11.96
CA CYS A 52 -1.47 0.81 -10.99
C CYS A 52 -1.10 1.68 -9.78
N LYS A 53 -1.53 1.22 -8.61
CA LYS A 53 -1.20 1.82 -7.31
C LYS A 53 -0.15 1.00 -6.57
N LEU A 54 0.89 1.68 -6.10
CA LEU A 54 1.90 1.14 -5.21
C LEU A 54 1.70 1.69 -3.80
N TYR A 55 1.90 0.82 -2.82
CA TYR A 55 1.74 1.10 -1.41
C TYR A 55 3.09 0.97 -0.70
N ASN A 56 3.45 2.00 0.05
CA ASN A 56 4.68 2.04 0.84
C ASN A 56 4.36 2.25 2.31
N TYR A 57 5.20 1.68 3.17
CA TYR A 57 5.19 2.00 4.59
C TYR A 57 5.78 3.40 4.80
N GLY A 58 5.15 4.20 5.66
CA GLY A 58 5.52 5.59 5.87
C GLY A 58 4.53 6.52 5.18
N GLY A 59 3.50 6.88 5.92
CA GLY A 59 2.88 8.19 5.79
C GLY A 59 3.52 9.10 6.81
N LYS A 60 4.09 10.22 6.35
CA LYS A 60 4.04 11.40 7.20
C LYS A 60 2.57 11.73 7.36
N GLU A 61 2.17 12.00 8.60
CA GLU A 61 0.91 12.62 8.95
C GLU A 61 0.63 13.70 7.91
N ASN A 62 -0.39 13.49 7.08
CA ASN A 62 -0.78 14.52 6.15
C ASN A 62 -1.37 15.63 7.03
N GLY A 63 -0.61 16.72 7.14
CA GLY A 63 -0.85 17.81 8.05
C GLY A 63 -2.25 18.37 7.91
N ASN A 64 -2.95 18.46 9.04
CA ASN A 64 -3.99 19.44 9.23
C ASN A 64 -3.41 20.43 10.25
N LYS A 65 -2.80 21.51 9.76
CA LYS A 65 -2.46 22.71 10.53
C LYS A 65 -3.46 23.79 10.16
#